data_AF-A0A550GGS3-F1
#
_entry.id   AF-A0A550GGS3-F1
#
_cell.length_a   1.000
_cell.length_b   1.000
_cell.length_c   1.000
_cell.angle_alpha   90.00
_cell.angle_beta   90.00
_cell.angle_gamma   90.00
#
_symmetry.space_group_name_H-M   'P 1'
#
loop_
_entity.id
_entity.type
_entity.pdbx_description
1 polymer ?
#
loop_
_entity_poly.entity_id
_entity_poly.type
_entity_poly.pdbx_seq_one_letter_code
_entity_poly.pdbx_strand_id
1 'polypeptide(L)'
;MAKAKSAKKNPYELFDQNTQSFIYNNQINATQRMLDFDYVSCRETPSVAAIINPSGADSFAKFFFGKSEILIPVYKTLEKAAKMHPNVDVIINFASFRSAAP
;
A
#
# COMPACT_ATOMS: atom_id res chain seq x y z
N MET A 1 1.19 19.48 16.67
CA MET A 1 1.62 18.97 15.35
C MET A 1 0.73 19.64 14.31
N ALA A 2 1.30 20.48 13.45
CA ALA A 2 0.54 21.25 12.48
C ALA A 2 -0.02 20.31 11.41
N LYS A 3 -1.35 20.30 11.21
CA LYS A 3 -1.96 19.67 10.04
C LYS A 3 -1.43 20.41 8.81
N ALA A 4 -0.65 19.73 7.97
CA ALA A 4 -0.24 20.27 6.69
C ALA A 4 -1.51 20.68 5.92
N LYS A 5 -1.58 21.95 5.48
CA LYS A 5 -2.63 22.43 4.58
C LYS A 5 -2.61 21.54 3.34
N SER A 6 -3.75 20.92 3.02
CA SER A 6 -3.94 20.22 1.76
C SER A 6 -3.71 21.23 0.62
N ALA A 7 -2.53 21.18 0.01
CA ALA A 7 -2.25 21.88 -1.22
C ALA A 7 -3.20 21.31 -2.29
N LYS A 8 -3.72 22.17 -3.17
CA LYS A 8 -4.51 21.73 -4.34
C LYS A 8 -3.64 20.75 -5.14
N LYS A 9 -3.94 19.45 -5.06
CA LYS A 9 -3.22 18.39 -5.79
C LYS A 9 -3.42 18.66 -7.29
N ASN A 10 -2.31 18.82 -8.02
CA ASN A 10 -2.36 18.95 -9.47
C ASN A 10 -3.00 17.66 -10.04
N PRO A 11 -4.05 17.74 -10.87
CA PRO A 11 -4.72 16.53 -11.38
C PRO A 11 -3.80 15.62 -12.20
N TYR A 12 -2.66 16.12 -12.68
CA TYR A 12 -1.65 15.34 -13.40
C TYR A 12 -0.57 14.73 -12.49
N GLU A 13 -0.53 15.11 -11.21
CA GLU A 13 0.42 14.59 -10.24
C GLU A 13 -0.17 13.36 -9.55
N LEU A 14 0.23 12.19 -10.06
CA LEU A 14 -0.31 10.91 -9.61
C LEU A 14 0.28 10.47 -8.26
N PHE A 15 1.56 10.74 -8.03
CA PHE A 15 2.30 10.25 -6.87
C PHE A 15 3.10 11.37 -6.21
N ASP A 16 3.12 11.33 -4.88
CA ASP A 16 3.91 12.19 -4.00
C ASP A 16 4.49 11.36 -2.85
N GLN A 17 5.27 12.01 -1.97
CA GLN A 17 5.90 11.36 -0.80
C GLN A 17 4.90 10.78 0.22
N ASN A 18 3.63 11.17 0.16
CA ASN A 18 2.56 10.74 1.08
C ASN A 18 1.66 9.67 0.45
N THR A 19 1.86 9.35 -0.82
CA THR A 19 1.03 8.40 -1.57
C THR A 19 1.13 7.02 -0.94
N GLN A 20 -0.02 6.44 -0.63
CA GLN A 20 -0.11 5.07 -0.14
C GLN A 20 -0.92 4.21 -1.12
N SER A 21 -0.59 2.93 -1.14
CA SER A 21 -1.09 1.98 -2.10
C SER A 21 -1.56 0.69 -1.43
N PHE A 22 -2.49 0.01 -2.11
CA PHE A 22 -2.75 -1.40 -1.87
C PHE A 22 -2.03 -2.25 -2.91
N ILE A 23 -1.48 -3.38 -2.45
CA ILE A 23 -1.00 -4.45 -3.35
C ILE A 23 -2.12 -5.47 -3.49
N TYR A 24 -2.67 -5.60 -4.71
CA TYR A 24 -3.66 -6.63 -4.97
C TYR A 24 -2.96 -7.92 -5.40
N ASN A 25 -3.32 -9.02 -4.75
CA ASN A 25 -2.67 -10.34 -4.76
C ASN A 25 -1.40 -10.40 -3.88
N ASN A 26 -1.09 -11.58 -3.34
CA ASN A 26 -0.10 -11.75 -2.26
C ASN A 26 1.37 -11.70 -2.74
N GLN A 27 1.85 -10.53 -3.15
CA GLN A 27 3.21 -10.31 -3.66
C GLN A 27 4.17 -9.77 -2.59
N ILE A 28 4.66 -10.67 -1.73
CA ILE A 28 5.56 -10.34 -0.62
C ILE A 28 6.86 -9.66 -1.11
N ASN A 29 7.51 -10.21 -2.14
CA ASN A 29 8.79 -9.67 -2.62
C ASN A 29 8.66 -8.25 -3.22
N ALA A 30 7.58 -7.98 -3.95
CA ALA A 30 7.32 -6.65 -4.50
C ALA A 30 7.01 -5.66 -3.37
N THR A 31 6.22 -6.08 -2.38
CA THR A 31 5.90 -5.29 -1.19
C THR A 31 7.17 -4.89 -0.44
N GLN A 32 8.05 -5.86 -0.10
CA GLN A 32 9.30 -5.55 0.60
C GLN A 32 10.19 -4.58 -0.19
N ARG A 33 10.30 -4.77 -1.51
CA ARG A 33 11.11 -3.89 -2.37
C ARG A 33 10.59 -2.45 -2.43
N MET A 34 9.26 -2.27 -2.39
CA MET A 34 8.68 -0.93 -2.28
C MET A 34 9.04 -0.28 -0.93
N LEU A 35 8.96 -1.04 0.16
CA LEU A 35 9.33 -0.55 1.49
C LEU A 35 10.83 -0.22 1.61
N ASP A 36 11.69 -1.01 0.96
CA ASP A 36 13.12 -0.73 0.87
C ASP A 36 13.36 0.58 0.11
N PHE A 37 12.68 0.78 -1.02
CA PHE A 37 12.72 2.02 -1.80
C PHE A 37 12.25 3.23 -0.99
N ASP A 38 11.14 3.07 -0.26
CA ASP A 38 10.59 4.12 0.60
C ASP A 38 11.59 4.54 1.67
N TYR A 39 12.25 3.58 2.31
CA TYR A 39 13.24 3.83 3.35
C TYR A 39 14.46 4.59 2.81
N VAL A 40 15.03 4.17 1.67
CA VAL A 40 16.18 4.87 1.07
C VAL A 40 15.78 6.23 0.49
N SER A 41 14.51 6.42 0.15
CA SER A 41 13.94 7.70 -0.29
C SER A 41 13.56 8.60 0.89
N CYS A 42 13.91 8.22 2.12
CA CYS A 42 13.64 8.98 3.35
C CYS A 42 12.15 9.28 3.57
N ARG A 43 11.25 8.38 3.14
CA ARG A 43 9.82 8.52 3.44
C ARG A 43 9.56 8.30 4.92
N GLU A 44 8.66 9.10 5.48
CA GLU A 44 8.22 8.93 6.86
C GLU A 44 7.20 7.79 7.00
N THR A 45 6.38 7.57 5.98
CA THR A 45 5.30 6.58 5.98
C THR A 45 5.48 5.58 4.83
N PRO A 46 5.34 4.26 5.10
CA PRO A 46 5.32 3.21 4.08
C PRO A 46 4.36 3.50 2.93
N SER A 47 4.81 3.30 1.69
CA SER A 47 3.97 3.42 0.50
C SER A 47 2.95 2.30 0.35
N VAL A 48 3.17 1.15 1.02
CA VAL A 48 2.20 0.05 1.03
C VAL A 48 1.43 0.10 2.34
N ALA A 49 0.12 0.37 2.26
CA ALA A 49 -0.76 0.42 3.42
C ALA A 49 -1.35 -0.96 3.76
N ALA A 50 -1.65 -1.77 2.74
CA ALA A 50 -2.22 -3.11 2.91
C ALA A 50 -2.02 -4.00 1.68
N ILE A 51 -2.16 -5.31 1.89
CA ILE A 51 -2.23 -6.32 0.83
C ILE A 51 -3.67 -6.81 0.72
N ILE A 52 -4.19 -6.94 -0.49
CA ILE A 52 -5.50 -7.54 -0.77
C ILE A 52 -5.27 -8.96 -1.29
N ASN A 53 -5.70 -9.96 -0.55
CA ASN A 53 -5.59 -11.37 -0.92
C ASN A 53 -6.97 -12.04 -0.97
N PRO A 54 -7.67 -12.00 -2.11
CA PRO A 54 -9.03 -12.53 -2.25
C PRO A 54 -9.18 -14.02 -1.94
N SER A 55 -8.13 -14.80 -2.22
CA SER A 55 -8.10 -16.25 -1.97
C SER A 55 -7.77 -16.61 -0.52
N GLY A 56 -7.34 -15.65 0.28
CA GLY A 56 -6.90 -15.84 1.66
C GLY A 56 -7.95 -15.47 2.71
N ALA A 57 -7.43 -15.19 3.91
CA ALA A 57 -8.16 -14.65 5.04
C ALA A 57 -7.45 -13.40 5.57
N ASP A 58 -8.18 -12.62 6.37
CA ASP A 58 -7.61 -11.45 7.02
C ASP A 58 -6.47 -11.87 7.96
N SER A 59 -5.33 -11.20 7.83
CA SER A 59 -4.11 -11.53 8.59
C SER A 59 -3.14 -10.34 8.61
N PHE A 60 -1.93 -10.57 9.11
CA PHE A 60 -0.83 -9.61 9.01
C PHE A 60 0.37 -10.29 8.37
N ALA A 61 1.04 -9.57 7.49
CA ALA A 61 2.30 -9.98 6.89
C ALA A 61 3.44 -9.14 7.46
N LYS A 62 4.52 -9.82 7.83
CA LYS A 62 5.73 -9.22 8.38
C LYS A 62 6.62 -8.67 7.27
N PHE A 63 7.09 -7.45 7.45
CA PHE A 63 8.04 -6.77 6.55
C PHE A 63 9.07 -5.98 7.35
N PHE A 64 10.06 -5.44 6.66
CA PHE A 64 11.02 -4.49 7.23
C PHE A 64 10.85 -3.10 6.61
N PHE A 65 10.97 -2.07 7.44
CA PHE A 65 11.11 -0.68 7.03
C PHE A 65 12.44 -0.17 7.57
N GLY A 66 13.47 -0.24 6.73
CA GLY A 66 14.85 -0.14 7.18
C GLY A 66 15.21 -1.30 8.12
N LYS A 67 15.63 -0.97 9.34
CA LYS A 67 16.00 -1.98 10.37
C LYS A 67 14.83 -2.41 11.26
N SER A 68 13.68 -1.75 11.13
CA SER A 68 12.52 -1.99 11.98
C SER A 68 11.60 -3.03 11.33
N GLU A 69 11.16 -4.00 12.12
CA GLU A 69 10.11 -4.94 11.71
C GLU A 69 8.74 -4.28 11.83
N ILE A 70 7.93 -4.39 10.77
CA ILE A 70 6.57 -3.85 10.72
C ILE A 70 5.58 -4.94 10.27
N LEU A 71 4.32 -4.77 10.66
CA LEU A 71 3.22 -5.62 10.22
C LEU A 71 2.32 -4.84 9.24
N ILE A 72 2.17 -5.36 8.03
CA ILE A 72 1.24 -4.85 7.03
C ILE A 72 -0.03 -5.71 7.07
N PRO A 73 -1.22 -5.10 7.21
CA PRO A 73 -2.48 -5.84 7.20
C PRO A 73 -2.72 -6.47 5.83
N VAL A 74 -3.21 -7.70 5.84
CA VAL A 74 -3.71 -8.41 4.67
C VAL A 74 -5.22 -8.53 4.81
N TYR A 75 -5.96 -8.05 3.82
CA TYR A 75 -7.42 -8.13 3.78
C TYR A 75 -7.88 -9.09 2.71
N LYS A 76 -8.95 -9.84 2.99
CA LYS A 76 -9.61 -10.67 1.98
C LYS A 76 -10.33 -9.81 0.93
N THR A 77 -10.95 -8.70 1.31
CA THR A 77 -11.73 -7.87 0.37
C THR A 77 -11.21 -6.45 0.29
N LEU A 78 -11.34 -5.87 -0.91
CA LEU A 78 -10.97 -4.48 -1.17
C LEU A 78 -11.86 -3.50 -0.40
N GLU A 79 -13.17 -3.79 -0.24
CA GLU A 79 -14.05 -2.87 0.48
C GLU A 79 -13.65 -2.72 1.93
N LYS A 80 -13.20 -3.81 2.58
CA LYS A 80 -12.71 -3.76 3.95
C LYS A 80 -11.44 -2.91 4.03
N ALA A 81 -10.49 -3.11 3.12
CA ALA A 81 -9.26 -2.34 3.09
C ALA A 81 -9.51 -0.84 2.88
N ALA A 82 -10.37 -0.48 1.92
CA ALA A 82 -10.72 0.91 1.63
C ALA A 82 -11.40 1.61 2.82
N LYS A 83 -12.23 0.88 3.59
CA LYS A 83 -12.82 1.40 4.84
C LYS A 83 -11.78 1.64 5.94
N MET A 84 -10.78 0.77 6.05
CA MET A 84 -9.75 0.87 7.08
C MET A 84 -8.64 1.87 6.75
N HIS A 85 -8.38 2.13 5.47
CA HIS A 85 -7.33 3.03 4.98
C HIS A 85 -7.91 4.06 4.00
N PRO A 86 -8.72 5.02 4.48
CA PRO A 86 -9.47 5.96 3.64
C PRO A 86 -8.59 6.97 2.87
N ASN A 87 -7.29 7.05 3.20
CA ASN A 87 -6.32 7.94 2.58
C ASN A 87 -5.53 7.30 1.43
N VAL A 88 -5.71 5.99 1.16
CA VAL A 88 -5.07 5.29 0.05
C VAL A 88 -5.76 5.66 -1.25
N ASP A 89 -4.98 6.08 -2.25
CA ASP A 89 -5.44 6.51 -3.56
C ASP A 89 -4.89 5.67 -4.73
N VAL A 90 -4.02 4.68 -4.45
CA VAL A 90 -3.39 3.82 -5.46
C VAL A 90 -3.66 2.33 -5.22
N ILE A 91 -3.85 1.58 -6.29
CA ILE A 91 -3.84 0.11 -6.27
C ILE A 91 -2.83 -0.40 -7.31
N ILE A 92 -1.91 -1.26 -6.88
CA ILE A 92 -0.99 -1.97 -7.77
C ILE A 92 -1.51 -3.40 -7.94
N ASN A 93 -2.03 -3.70 -9.12
CA ASN A 93 -2.73 -4.95 -9.38
C ASN A 93 -1.80 -6.05 -9.92
N PHE A 94 -1.50 -7.06 -9.10
CA PHE A 94 -0.78 -8.28 -9.49
C PHE A 94 -1.72 -9.48 -9.70
N ALA A 95 -2.99 -9.22 -10.01
CA ALA A 95 -3.89 -10.25 -10.49
C ALA A 95 -3.30 -10.96 -11.72
N SER A 96 -3.60 -12.26 -11.83
CA SER A 96 -3.26 -13.00 -13.04
C SER A 96 -4.00 -12.43 -14.26
N PHE A 97 -3.55 -12.78 -15.46
CA PHE A 97 -4.25 -12.43 -16.71
C PHE A 97 -5.75 -12.76 -16.65
N ARG A 98 -6.13 -13.87 -15.99
CA ARG A 98 -7.53 -14.32 -15.89
C ARG A 98 -8.40 -13.49 -14.93
N SER A 99 -7.79 -12.67 -14.08
CA SER A 99 -8.46 -12.01 -12.95
C SER A 99 -8.13 -10.52 -12.85
N ALA A 100 -7.49 -9.93 -13.87
CA ALA A 100 -7.04 -8.52 -13.83
C ALA A 100 -8.11 -7.51 -14.28
N ALA A 101 -9.04 -7.94 -15.13
CA ALA A 101 -10.14 -7.13 -15.65
C ALA A 101 -11.53 -7.51 -15.08
N PRO A 102 -11.84 -8.79 -14.81
CA PRO A 102 -13.11 -9.20 -14.23
C PRO A 102 -13.10 -9.21 -12.70
#